data_AF-A0A9X2CYW6-F1
#
_entry.id   AF-A0A9X2CYW6-F1
#
_cell.length_a   1.000
_cell.length_b   1.000
_cell.length_c   1.000
_cell.angle_alpha   90.00
_cell.angle_beta   90.00
_cell.angle_gamma   90.00
#
_symmetry.space_group_name_H-M   'P 1'
#
loop_
_entity.id
_entity.type
_entity.pdbx_description
1 polymer ?
#
loop_
_entity_poly.entity_id
_entity_poly.type
_entity_poly.pdbx_seq_one_letter_code
_entity_poly.pdbx_strand_id
1 'polypeptide(L)' 'MFMTLLLLFYFIISVQIVFRPNKTIPLQFLIALFFSLYSFNYHSHLVRL' A
#
# COMPACT_ATOMS: atom_id res chain seq x y z
N MET A 1 8.62 2.25 12.85
CA MET A 1 7.72 1.07 12.99
C MET A 1 6.55 1.12 12.01
N PHE A 2 5.79 2.22 11.93
CA PHE A 2 4.63 2.32 11.01
C PHE A 2 4.99 2.09 9.53
N MET A 3 6.07 2.69 9.03
CA MET A 3 6.51 2.49 7.63
C MET A 3 6.94 1.04 7.33
N THR A 4 7.50 0.35 8.32
CA THR A 4 7.88 -1.06 8.20
C THR A 4 6.66 -1.96 8.06
N LEU A 5 5.56 -1.65 8.77
CA LEU A 5 4.30 -2.38 8.66
C LEU A 5 3.64 -2.17 7.29
N LEU A 6 3.68 -0.95 6.76
CA LEU A 6 3.21 -0.63 5.41
C LEU A 6 3.95 -1.44 4.34
N LEU A 7 5.28 -1.54 4.45
CA LEU A 7 6.10 -2.32 3.52
C LEU A 7 5.73 -3.81 3.55
N LEU A 8 5.52 -4.36 4.75
CA LEU A 8 5.11 -5.76 4.94
C LEU A 8 3.72 -6.02 4.35
N PHE A 9 2.80 -5.06 4.48
CA PHE A 9 1.46 -5.12 3.89
C PHE A 9 1.51 -5.13 2.36
N TYR A 10 2.30 -4.23 1.74
CA TYR A 10 2.50 -4.22 0.30
C TYR A 10 3.12 -5.53 -0.21
N PHE A 11 4.11 -6.06 0.50
CA PHE A 11 4.77 -7.32 0.14
C PHE A 11 3.79 -8.50 0.10
N ILE A 12 2.93 -8.63 1.11
CA ILE A 12 1.93 -9.71 1.16
C ILE A 12 0.95 -9.61 -0.02
N ILE A 13 0.47 -8.41 -0.34
CA ILE A 13 -0.45 -8.22 -1.47
C ILE A 13 0.25 -8.55 -2.80
N SER A 14 1.50 -8.11 -3.00
CA SER A 14 2.27 -8.44 -4.20
C SER A 14 2.47 -9.95 -4.36
N VAL A 15 2.78 -10.67 -3.28
CA VAL A 15 2.89 -12.14 -3.30
C VAL A 15 1.54 -12.79 -3.63
N GLN A 16 0.43 -12.28 -3.09
CA GLN A 16 -0.92 -12.79 -3.40
C GLN A 16 -1.30 -12.61 -4.87
N ILE A 17 -0.94 -11.46 -5.48
CA ILE A 17 -1.17 -11.20 -6.90
C ILE A 17 -0.43 -12.22 -7.78
N VAL A 18 0.82 -12.53 -7.45
CA VAL A 18 1.68 -13.39 -8.27
C VAL A 18 1.32 -14.87 -8.13
N PHE A 19 1.16 -15.36 -6.90
CA PHE A 19 1.10 -16.80 -6.64
C PHE A 19 -0.30 -17.34 -6.39
N ARG A 20 -1.25 -16.52 -5.93
CA ARG A 20 -2.58 -17.02 -5.55
C ARG A 20 -3.67 -15.96 -5.68
N PRO A 21 -4.07 -15.63 -6.92
CA PRO A 21 -5.02 -14.57 -7.11
C PRO A 21 -6.38 -14.91 -6.49
N ASN A 22 -6.86 -14.02 -5.63
CA ASN A 22 -8.17 -14.13 -4.99
C ASN A 22 -9.15 -13.12 -5.60
N LYS A 23 -10.45 -13.29 -5.33
CA LYS A 23 -11.51 -12.39 -5.79
C LYS A 23 -11.45 -10.98 -5.19
N THR A 24 -10.71 -10.82 -4.08
CA THR A 24 -10.55 -9.56 -3.36
C THR A 24 -9.28 -8.78 -3.74
N ILE A 25 -8.46 -9.27 -4.70
CA ILE A 25 -7.28 -8.54 -5.20
C ILE A 25 -7.65 -7.13 -5.65
N PRO A 26 -8.72 -6.89 -6.44
CA PRO A 26 -9.04 -5.54 -6.87
C PRO A 26 -9.26 -4.60 -5.68
N LEU A 27 -9.89 -5.09 -4.62
CA LEU A 27 -10.10 -4.35 -3.38
C LEU A 27 -8.79 -4.12 -2.61
N GLN A 28 -7.95 -5.16 -2.47
CA GLN A 28 -6.64 -5.05 -1.82
C GLN A 28 -5.72 -4.06 -2.54
N PHE A 29 -5.73 -4.09 -3.87
CA PHE A 29 -5.01 -3.15 -4.72
C PHE A 29 -5.53 -1.72 -4.53
N LEU A 30 -6.86 -1.53 -4.47
CA LEU A 30 -7.47 -0.22 -4.23
C LEU A 30 -7.06 0.36 -2.86
N ILE A 31 -7.04 -0.50 -1.82
CA ILE A 31 -6.59 -0.12 -0.47
C ILE A 31 -5.10 0.27 -0.50
N ALA A 32 -4.27 -0.54 -1.14
CA ALA A 32 -2.84 -0.30 -1.32
C ALA A 32 -2.58 1.05 -2.03
N LEU A 33 -3.35 1.34 -3.08
CA LEU A 33 -3.30 2.60 -3.82
C LEU A 33 -3.68 3.80 -2.93
N PHE A 34 -4.76 3.68 -2.16
CA PHE A 34 -5.20 4.71 -1.21
C PHE A 34 -4.11 5.04 -0.18
N PHE A 35 -3.50 4.01 0.42
CA PHE A 35 -2.41 4.20 1.36
C PHE A 35 -1.18 4.87 0.71
N SER A 36 -0.89 4.52 -0.54
CA SER A 36 0.24 5.11 -1.27
C SER A 36 0.01 6.60 -1.55
N LEU A 37 -1.18 6.96 -2.03
CA LEU A 37 -1.58 8.36 -2.25
C LEU A 37 -1.61 9.16 -0.95
N TYR A 38 -2.14 8.57 0.13
CA TYR A 38 -2.15 9.20 1.45
C TYR A 38 -0.73 9.44 1.97
N SER A 39 0.15 8.43 1.85
CA SER A 39 1.57 8.56 2.24
C SER A 39 2.27 9.62 1.40
N PHE A 40 2.00 9.67 0.09
CA PHE A 40 2.58 10.67 -0.80
C PHE A 40 2.12 12.09 -0.45
N ASN A 41 0.84 12.27 -0.12
CA ASN A 41 0.27 13.54 0.30
C ASN A 41 0.81 13.99 1.67
N TYR A 42 0.94 13.06 2.62
CA TYR A 42 1.55 13.36 3.92
C TYR A 42 3.01 13.81 3.78
N HIS A 43 3.80 13.11 2.94
CA HIS A 43 5.18 13.47 2.70
C HIS A 43 5.31 14.79 1.93
N SER A 44 4.46 15.04 0.94
CA SER A 44 4.48 16.31 0.19
C SER A 44 4.08 17.51 1.05
N HIS A 45 3.15 17.32 2.00
CA HIS A 45 2.77 18.37 2.95
C HIS A 45 3.87 18.65 3.98
N LEU A 46 4.62 17.64 4.41
CA LEU A 46 5.77 17.82 5.31
C LEU A 46 6.98 18.48 4.64
N VAL A 47 7.22 18.21 3.36
CA VAL A 47 8.35 18.81 2.60
C VAL A 47 8.06 20.27 2.20
N ARG A 48 6.80 20.71 2.29
CA ARG A 48 6.38 22.07 1.92
C ARG A 48 6.37 23.05 3.10
N LEU A 49 6.62 22.59 4.32
CA LEU A 49 6.77 23.38 5.55
C LEU A 49 8.24 23.62 5.87
#